data_AF-A0A2T0TZL1-F1
#
_entry.id   AF-A0A2T0TZL1-F1
#
_cell.length_a   1.000
_cell.length_b   1.000
_cell.length_c   1.000
_cell.angle_alpha   90.00
_cell.angle_beta   90.00
_cell.angle_gamma   90.00
#
_symmetry.space_group_name_H-M   'P 1'
#
loop_
_entity.id
_entity.type
_entity.pdbx_description
1 polymer ?
#
loop_
_entity_poly.entity_id
_entity_poly.type
_entity_poly.pdbx_seq_one_letter_code
_entity_poly.pdbx_strand_id
1 'polypeptide(L)'
;MSEDDLATVLSNVAADARPATRVKIANSPETRAFLDVGLQLLCDDLLDHRGPDLMDDHDAGTRLFTGLSQARLIERAEHEDAHREHPRMLTVGMFRDRWRYKSRYTEDLIAYLLRPALVEQTIHDVAEAARQLPEDLPFEELVQRLVTRVMAVTLDDPLWGLRTVVWVALPNHPRVRVFLKAQYEQWIAYWTQLHEALARRFDLQLRPEYTWHDVAEVFHALAEGARLRARATGSAAALSNGDNVLVGAIHMLVPGLFLNPESATRRS
;
A
#
# COMPACT_ATOMS: atom_id res chain seq x y z
N MET A 1 -10.47 15.70 -4.81
CA MET A 1 -9.52 14.66 -5.24
C MET A 1 -9.85 14.32 -6.67
N SER A 2 -8.89 14.40 -7.59
CA SER A 2 -9.11 14.00 -8.98
C SER A 2 -9.52 12.53 -9.00
N GLU A 3 -10.64 12.21 -9.65
CA GLU A 3 -11.08 10.83 -9.82
C GLU A 3 -9.98 10.08 -10.60
N ASP A 4 -9.42 9.04 -10.00
CA ASP A 4 -8.32 8.23 -10.55
C ASP A 4 -8.74 7.60 -11.89
N ASP A 5 -8.07 7.99 -13.00
CA ASP A 5 -8.39 7.54 -14.35
C ASP A 5 -7.93 6.08 -14.56
N LEU A 6 -8.88 5.17 -14.38
CA LEU A 6 -8.68 3.73 -14.48
C LEU A 6 -8.40 3.27 -15.92
N ALA A 7 -8.69 4.07 -16.95
CA ALA A 7 -8.39 3.68 -18.32
C ALA A 7 -6.88 3.56 -18.60
N THR A 8 -6.06 4.27 -17.81
CA THR A 8 -4.59 4.20 -17.87
C THR A 8 -4.02 2.97 -17.16
N VAL A 9 -4.78 2.38 -16.24
CA VAL A 9 -4.37 1.25 -15.40
C VAL A 9 -4.93 -0.07 -15.91
N LEU A 10 -6.21 -0.10 -16.27
CA LEU A 10 -6.95 -1.30 -16.63
C LEU A 10 -6.77 -1.63 -18.11
N SER A 11 -5.99 -2.67 -18.40
CA SER A 11 -5.63 -3.05 -19.76
C SER A 11 -6.62 -4.00 -20.44
N ASN A 12 -7.39 -4.74 -19.65
CA ASN A 12 -8.22 -5.84 -20.16
C ASN A 12 -9.74 -5.58 -20.13
N VAL A 13 -10.16 -4.56 -19.39
CA VAL A 13 -11.56 -4.13 -19.30
C VAL A 13 -12.05 -3.67 -20.67
N ALA A 14 -13.19 -4.21 -21.08
CA ALA A 14 -13.82 -3.96 -22.37
C ALA A 14 -12.81 -4.01 -23.54
N ALA A 15 -11.84 -4.94 -23.50
CA ALA A 15 -10.74 -4.98 -24.46
C ALA A 15 -11.17 -5.12 -25.93
N ASP A 16 -12.36 -5.67 -26.16
CA ASP A 16 -12.92 -5.88 -27.50
C ASP A 16 -13.76 -4.67 -27.97
N ALA A 17 -13.94 -3.64 -27.13
CA ALA A 17 -14.71 -2.44 -27.44
C ALA A 17 -13.87 -1.34 -28.12
N ARG A 18 -14.54 -0.36 -28.75
CA ARG A 18 -13.88 0.82 -29.33
C ARG A 18 -13.15 1.61 -28.23
N PRO A 19 -12.01 2.29 -28.51
CA PRO A 19 -11.22 3.00 -27.50
C PRO A 19 -12.02 3.96 -26.61
N ALA A 20 -12.88 4.80 -27.20
CA ALA A 20 -13.73 5.73 -26.44
C ALA A 20 -14.72 5.01 -25.51
N THR A 21 -15.30 3.90 -25.97
CA THR A 21 -16.19 3.06 -25.16
C THR A 21 -15.43 2.39 -24.03
N ARG A 22 -14.22 1.87 -24.30
CA ARG A 22 -13.35 1.26 -23.29
C ARG A 22 -12.98 2.27 -22.20
N VAL A 23 -12.60 3.51 -22.55
CA VAL A 23 -12.30 4.57 -21.55
C VAL A 23 -13.52 4.85 -20.66
N LYS A 24 -14.71 4.97 -21.26
CA LYS A 24 -15.95 5.19 -20.50
C LYS A 24 -16.27 4.01 -19.57
N ILE A 25 -16.10 2.78 -20.03
CA ILE A 25 -16.35 1.58 -19.21
C ILE A 25 -15.31 1.45 -18.11
N ALA A 26 -14.03 1.67 -18.40
CA ALA A 26 -12.95 1.58 -17.42
C ALA A 26 -13.20 2.53 -16.22
N ASN A 27 -13.66 3.75 -16.51
CA ASN A 27 -13.98 4.76 -15.50
C ASN A 27 -15.41 4.70 -14.98
N SER A 28 -16.18 3.67 -15.31
CA SER A 28 -17.57 3.56 -14.83
C SER A 28 -17.60 3.17 -13.34
N PRO A 29 -18.59 3.65 -12.57
CA PRO A 29 -18.74 3.29 -11.15
C PRO A 29 -18.83 1.78 -10.91
N GLU A 30 -19.48 1.05 -11.82
CA GLU A 30 -19.63 -0.40 -11.68
C GLU A 30 -18.31 -1.14 -11.91
N THR A 31 -17.45 -0.65 -12.81
CA THR A 31 -16.10 -1.23 -12.99
C THR A 31 -15.29 -1.09 -11.71
N ARG A 32 -15.31 0.11 -11.11
CA ARG A 32 -14.65 0.35 -9.81
C ARG A 32 -15.25 -0.55 -8.73
N ALA A 33 -16.57 -0.63 -8.65
CA ALA A 33 -17.26 -1.45 -7.66
C ALA A 33 -16.92 -2.95 -7.78
N PHE A 34 -16.83 -3.52 -9.00
CA PHE A 34 -16.37 -4.90 -9.17
C PHE A 34 -14.95 -5.11 -8.64
N LEU A 35 -14.05 -4.18 -8.94
CA LEU A 35 -12.66 -4.26 -8.49
C LEU A 35 -12.54 -4.11 -6.97
N ASP A 36 -13.28 -3.17 -6.37
CA ASP A 36 -13.32 -2.98 -4.91
C ASP A 36 -13.82 -4.25 -4.20
N VAL A 37 -14.90 -4.86 -4.70
CA VAL A 37 -15.42 -6.13 -4.18
C VAL A 37 -14.39 -7.25 -4.34
N GLY A 38 -13.66 -7.27 -5.45
CA GLY A 38 -12.54 -8.18 -5.64
C GLY A 38 -11.43 -8.02 -4.61
N LEU A 39 -11.04 -6.79 -4.29
CA LEU A 39 -10.02 -6.52 -3.28
C LEU A 39 -10.49 -6.91 -1.88
N GLN A 40 -11.75 -6.64 -1.54
CA GLN A 40 -12.34 -7.04 -0.25
C GLN A 40 -12.32 -8.55 -0.08
N LEU A 41 -12.76 -9.32 -1.09
CA LEU A 41 -12.69 -10.79 -1.04
C LEU A 41 -11.25 -11.29 -0.87
N LEU A 42 -10.28 -10.63 -1.50
CA LEU A 42 -8.87 -11.00 -1.33
C LEU A 42 -8.35 -10.67 0.07
N CYS A 43 -8.79 -9.56 0.67
CA CYS A 43 -8.47 -9.26 2.07
C CYS A 43 -9.07 -10.33 3.00
N ASP A 44 -10.34 -10.67 2.81
CA ASP A 44 -11.04 -11.70 3.58
C ASP A 44 -10.29 -13.05 3.47
N ASP A 45 -9.89 -13.44 2.25
CA ASP A 45 -9.24 -14.73 1.95
C ASP A 45 -7.77 -14.82 2.39
N LEU A 46 -7.01 -13.72 2.34
CA LEU A 46 -5.55 -13.75 2.46
C LEU A 46 -5.02 -13.07 3.73
N LEU A 47 -5.77 -12.13 4.30
CA LEU A 47 -5.36 -11.37 5.47
C LEU A 47 -6.15 -11.78 6.72
N ASP A 48 -7.46 -11.99 6.57
CA ASP A 48 -8.35 -12.29 7.71
C ASP A 48 -8.59 -13.79 7.92
N HIS A 49 -8.19 -14.63 6.98
CA HIS A 49 -8.34 -16.08 7.08
C HIS A 49 -7.47 -16.68 8.19
N ARG A 50 -8.12 -17.24 9.22
CA ARG A 50 -7.47 -17.80 10.43
C ARG A 50 -7.06 -19.28 10.31
N GLY A 51 -7.09 -19.84 9.11
CA GLY A 51 -6.83 -21.26 8.85
C GLY A 51 -8.07 -21.98 8.30
N PRO A 52 -7.92 -23.24 7.87
CA PRO A 52 -8.98 -23.97 7.20
C PRO A 52 -10.21 -24.05 8.09
N ASP A 53 -11.34 -23.59 7.57
CA ASP A 53 -12.63 -23.83 8.20
C ASP A 53 -12.98 -25.30 7.97
N LEU A 54 -12.68 -26.14 8.96
CA LEU A 54 -12.92 -27.58 8.90
C LEU A 54 -14.43 -27.93 8.82
N MET A 55 -15.31 -26.93 8.91
CA MET A 55 -16.76 -27.07 8.87
C MET A 55 -17.40 -26.52 7.59
N ASP A 56 -16.63 -25.85 6.71
CA ASP A 56 -17.15 -25.34 5.44
C ASP A 56 -16.84 -26.31 4.29
N ASP A 57 -17.88 -26.88 3.68
CA ASP A 57 -17.77 -27.78 2.51
C ASP A 57 -17.31 -27.01 1.25
N HIS A 58 -17.34 -25.68 1.29
CA HIS A 58 -16.71 -24.83 0.30
C HIS A 58 -15.24 -24.61 0.70
N ASP A 59 -14.39 -25.59 0.42
CA ASP A 59 -12.93 -25.46 0.52
C ASP A 59 -12.42 -24.39 -0.48
N ALA A 60 -12.62 -23.13 -0.12
CA ALA A 60 -12.10 -21.96 -0.80
C ALA A 60 -10.66 -21.67 -0.33
N GLY A 61 -9.92 -22.73 0.04
CA GLY A 61 -8.61 -22.68 0.65
C GLY A 61 -7.67 -21.66 0.02
N THR A 62 -6.70 -21.20 0.82
CA THR A 62 -5.79 -20.06 0.59
C THR A 62 -5.08 -20.08 -0.79
N ARG A 63 -5.81 -19.75 -1.85
CA ARG A 63 -5.35 -19.75 -3.25
C ARG A 63 -5.56 -18.36 -3.83
N LEU A 64 -4.47 -17.58 -3.85
CA LEU A 64 -4.36 -16.16 -4.22
C LEU A 64 -5.53 -15.58 -5.05
N PHE A 65 -5.83 -16.12 -6.24
CA PHE A 65 -6.96 -15.66 -7.07
C PHE A 65 -7.95 -16.77 -7.47
N THR A 66 -7.73 -18.01 -7.02
CA THR A 66 -8.56 -19.15 -7.44
C THR A 66 -9.96 -19.03 -6.86
N GLY A 67 -10.09 -18.53 -5.62
CA GLY A 67 -11.37 -18.28 -4.94
C GLY A 67 -12.24 -17.18 -5.58
N LEU A 68 -11.63 -16.26 -6.33
CA LEU A 68 -12.38 -15.18 -7.00
C LEU A 68 -13.21 -15.73 -8.17
N SER A 69 -14.50 -15.93 -7.97
CA SER A 69 -15.44 -16.30 -9.03
C SER A 69 -16.42 -15.16 -9.30
N GLN A 70 -17.00 -15.14 -10.50
CA GLN A 70 -18.03 -14.16 -10.83
C GLN A 70 -19.23 -14.29 -9.87
N ALA A 71 -19.64 -15.51 -9.51
CA ALA A 71 -20.72 -15.73 -8.57
C ALA A 71 -20.40 -15.12 -7.19
N ARG A 72 -19.18 -15.35 -6.68
CA ARG A 72 -18.74 -14.84 -5.37
C ARG A 72 -18.64 -13.30 -5.34
N LEU A 73 -18.24 -12.67 -6.45
CA LEU A 73 -18.25 -11.22 -6.58
C LEU A 73 -19.68 -10.66 -6.49
N ILE A 74 -20.63 -11.28 -7.19
CA ILE A 74 -22.03 -10.84 -7.19
C ILE A 74 -22.66 -11.06 -5.81
N GLU A 75 -22.48 -12.24 -5.23
CA GLU A 75 -22.96 -12.57 -3.88
C GLU A 75 -22.42 -11.58 -2.82
N ARG A 76 -21.11 -11.30 -2.85
CA ARG A 76 -20.51 -10.32 -1.93
C ARG A 76 -21.07 -8.92 -2.16
N ALA A 77 -21.26 -8.51 -3.41
CA ALA A 77 -21.83 -7.21 -3.75
C ALA A 77 -23.29 -7.08 -3.27
N GLU A 78 -24.10 -8.12 -3.46
CA GLU A 78 -25.49 -8.18 -2.99
C GLU A 78 -25.55 -8.08 -1.46
N HIS A 79 -24.67 -8.79 -0.75
CA HIS A 79 -24.59 -8.70 0.71
C HIS A 79 -24.22 -7.30 1.19
N GLU A 80 -23.26 -6.63 0.56
CA GLU A 80 -22.89 -5.26 0.91
C GLU A 80 -23.97 -4.22 0.57
N ASP A 81 -24.67 -4.44 -0.53
CA ASP A 81 -25.69 -3.53 -1.03
C ASP A 81 -27.01 -3.68 -0.27
N ALA A 82 -27.24 -4.79 0.44
CA ALA A 82 -28.44 -5.04 1.24
C ALA A 82 -28.70 -3.97 2.32
N HIS A 83 -27.66 -3.25 2.74
CA HIS A 83 -27.73 -2.20 3.75
C HIS A 83 -27.54 -0.78 3.18
N ARG A 84 -27.49 -0.63 1.85
CA ARG A 84 -27.29 0.66 1.20
C ARG A 84 -28.63 1.28 0.79
N GLU A 85 -28.76 2.58 1.01
CA GLU A 85 -29.91 3.36 0.53
C GLU A 85 -30.02 3.33 -1.01
N HIS A 86 -28.87 3.25 -1.70
CA HIS A 86 -28.77 3.12 -3.15
C HIS A 86 -27.84 1.95 -3.51
N PRO A 87 -28.39 0.73 -3.71
CA PRO A 87 -27.65 -0.43 -4.18
C PRO A 87 -26.94 -0.17 -5.50
N ARG A 88 -25.70 -0.64 -5.65
CA ARG A 88 -24.92 -0.54 -6.88
C ARG A 88 -25.46 -1.48 -7.98
N MET A 89 -26.21 -2.52 -7.60
CA MET A 89 -26.83 -3.51 -8.49
C MET A 89 -25.87 -4.08 -9.54
N LEU A 90 -24.77 -4.67 -9.07
CA LEU A 90 -23.83 -5.37 -9.95
C LEU A 90 -24.46 -6.66 -10.47
N THR A 91 -24.32 -6.93 -11.77
CA THR A 91 -24.90 -8.13 -12.40
C THR A 91 -23.86 -8.97 -13.14
N VAL A 92 -24.18 -10.25 -13.33
CA VAL A 92 -23.38 -11.19 -14.14
C VAL A 92 -23.19 -10.66 -15.57
N GLY A 93 -24.24 -10.09 -16.17
CA GLY A 93 -24.16 -9.48 -17.51
C GLY A 93 -23.16 -8.34 -17.56
N MET A 94 -23.26 -7.40 -16.61
CA MET A 94 -22.35 -6.26 -16.50
C MET A 94 -20.89 -6.67 -16.32
N PHE A 95 -20.62 -7.72 -15.53
CA PHE A 95 -19.28 -8.25 -15.37
C PHE A 95 -18.76 -8.81 -16.70
N ARG A 96 -19.56 -9.62 -17.40
CA ARG A 96 -19.16 -10.24 -18.67
C ARG A 96 -18.89 -9.21 -19.77
N ASP A 97 -19.65 -8.12 -19.78
CA ASP A 97 -19.47 -7.00 -20.73
C ASP A 97 -18.15 -6.25 -20.48
N ARG A 98 -17.63 -6.30 -19.24
CA ARG A 98 -16.34 -5.71 -18.84
C ARG A 98 -15.19 -6.68 -19.02
N TRP A 99 -15.33 -7.90 -18.51
CA TRP A 99 -14.31 -8.94 -18.59
C TRP A 99 -14.91 -10.24 -19.08
N ARG A 100 -14.58 -10.59 -20.32
CA ARG A 100 -15.02 -11.84 -20.95
C ARG A 100 -14.46 -13.08 -20.25
N TYR A 101 -13.29 -12.97 -19.62
CA TYR A 101 -12.58 -14.07 -18.99
C TYR A 101 -12.14 -13.70 -17.58
N LYS A 102 -12.16 -14.67 -16.66
CA LYS A 102 -11.66 -14.50 -15.29
C LYS A 102 -10.21 -14.01 -15.27
N SER A 103 -9.34 -14.55 -16.11
CA SER A 103 -7.93 -14.13 -16.19
C SER A 103 -7.77 -12.64 -16.52
N ARG A 104 -8.58 -12.10 -17.44
CA ARG A 104 -8.60 -10.66 -17.78
C ARG A 104 -9.01 -9.81 -16.58
N TYR A 105 -10.00 -10.25 -15.82
CA TYR A 105 -10.41 -9.58 -14.58
C TYR A 105 -9.29 -9.63 -13.53
N THR A 106 -8.69 -10.79 -13.28
CA THR A 106 -7.58 -10.94 -12.34
C THR A 106 -6.40 -10.03 -12.68
N GLU A 107 -6.04 -9.96 -13.96
CA GLU A 107 -4.96 -9.10 -14.46
C GLU A 107 -5.22 -7.60 -14.23
N ASP A 108 -6.48 -7.18 -14.34
CA ASP A 108 -6.91 -5.80 -14.07
C ASP A 108 -7.08 -5.54 -12.58
N LEU A 109 -7.46 -6.55 -11.78
CA LEU A 109 -7.52 -6.46 -10.32
C LEU A 109 -6.12 -6.27 -9.71
N ILE A 110 -5.12 -6.99 -10.23
CA ILE A 110 -3.71 -6.79 -9.86
C ILE A 110 -3.27 -5.37 -10.21
N ALA A 111 -3.60 -4.89 -11.41
CA ALA A 111 -3.27 -3.53 -11.83
C ALA A 111 -3.95 -2.49 -10.93
N TYR A 112 -5.22 -2.71 -10.59
CA TYR A 112 -5.99 -1.85 -9.71
C TYR A 112 -5.41 -1.81 -8.29
N LEU A 113 -5.04 -2.96 -7.71
CA LEU A 113 -4.37 -3.03 -6.40
C LEU A 113 -3.04 -2.27 -6.39
N LEU A 114 -2.31 -2.28 -7.50
CA LEU A 114 -0.97 -1.72 -7.65
C LEU A 114 -0.95 -0.35 -8.35
N ARG A 115 -2.09 0.31 -8.48
CA ARG A 115 -2.17 1.61 -9.17
C ARG A 115 -1.43 2.72 -8.39
N PRO A 116 -0.78 3.68 -9.09
CA PRO A 116 -0.01 4.76 -8.45
C PRO A 116 -0.81 5.59 -7.44
N ALA A 117 -2.08 5.86 -7.72
CA ALA A 117 -2.96 6.70 -6.90
C ALA A 117 -3.03 6.27 -5.42
N LEU A 118 -2.86 4.98 -5.11
CA LEU A 118 -2.87 4.51 -3.72
C LEU A 118 -1.59 4.89 -2.95
N VAL A 119 -0.44 4.87 -3.62
CA VAL A 119 0.83 5.32 -3.03
C VAL A 119 0.81 6.84 -2.89
N GLU A 120 0.27 7.55 -3.89
CA GLU A 120 0.05 9.00 -3.81
C GLU A 120 -0.81 9.41 -2.62
N GLN A 121 -1.91 8.69 -2.38
CA GLN A 121 -2.75 8.92 -1.22
C GLN A 121 -1.99 8.69 0.09
N THR A 122 -1.22 7.60 0.18
CA THR A 122 -0.40 7.32 1.39
C THR A 122 0.64 8.41 1.62
N ILE A 123 1.32 8.86 0.56
CA ILE A 123 2.28 9.97 0.62
C ILE A 123 1.58 11.24 1.10
N HIS A 124 0.41 11.55 0.56
CA HIS A 124 -0.38 12.71 0.96
C HIS A 124 -0.73 12.67 2.45
N ASP A 125 -1.22 11.51 2.94
CA ASP A 125 -1.60 11.33 4.35
C ASP A 125 -0.41 11.47 5.30
N VAL A 126 0.76 10.95 4.91
CA VAL A 126 2.02 11.12 5.66
C VAL A 126 2.46 12.59 5.64
N ALA A 127 2.40 13.26 4.49
CA ALA A 127 2.81 14.65 4.33
C ALA A 127 1.92 15.63 5.09
N GLU A 128 0.61 15.41 5.11
CA GLU A 128 -0.34 16.17 5.94
C GLU A 128 -0.05 15.97 7.43
N ALA A 129 0.18 14.73 7.86
CA ALA A 129 0.51 14.45 9.26
C ALA A 129 1.86 15.07 9.67
N ALA A 130 2.87 15.04 8.79
CA ALA A 130 4.15 15.68 9.04
C ALA A 130 4.02 17.21 9.18
N ARG A 131 3.16 17.85 8.40
CA ARG A 131 2.87 19.29 8.49
C ARG A 131 2.18 19.71 9.78
N GLN A 132 1.47 18.80 10.43
CA GLN A 132 0.80 19.07 11.71
C GLN A 132 1.75 18.97 12.92
N LEU A 133 3.00 18.53 12.72
CA LEU A 133 3.99 18.46 13.80
C LEU A 133 4.55 19.86 14.12
N PRO A 134 4.64 20.24 15.42
CA PRO A 134 5.27 21.49 15.84
C PRO A 134 6.68 21.69 15.26
N GLU A 135 7.05 22.92 14.95
CA GLU A 135 8.36 23.28 14.37
C GLU A 135 9.53 23.21 15.37
N ASP A 136 9.22 23.34 16.65
CA ASP A 136 10.15 23.31 17.78
C ASP A 136 10.35 21.92 18.38
N LEU A 137 9.67 20.90 17.82
CA LEU A 137 9.72 19.54 18.34
C LEU A 137 11.16 18.97 18.31
N PRO A 138 11.65 18.38 19.42
CA PRO A 138 12.97 17.74 19.47
C PRO A 138 13.10 16.63 18.42
N PHE A 139 14.32 16.39 17.93
CA PHE A 139 14.57 15.42 16.86
C PHE A 139 14.06 14.02 17.18
N GLU A 140 14.35 13.53 18.39
CA GLU A 140 13.93 12.21 18.87
C GLU A 140 12.41 12.05 18.85
N GLU A 141 11.70 13.02 19.41
CA GLU A 141 10.23 13.00 19.43
C GLU A 141 9.65 13.11 18.02
N LEU A 142 10.32 13.84 17.12
CA LEU A 142 9.89 13.99 15.72
C LEU A 142 10.03 12.66 14.98
N VAL A 143 11.17 11.97 15.15
CA VAL A 143 11.40 10.63 14.58
C VAL A 143 10.36 9.66 15.12
N GLN A 144 10.11 9.66 16.43
CA GLN A 144 9.13 8.77 17.06
C GLN A 144 7.70 8.99 16.51
N ARG A 145 7.26 10.25 16.39
CA ARG A 145 5.93 10.58 15.87
C ARG A 145 5.80 10.23 14.38
N LEU A 146 6.81 10.53 13.57
CA LEU A 146 6.80 10.19 12.14
C LEU A 146 6.80 8.68 11.93
N VAL A 147 7.68 7.94 12.61
CA VAL A 147 7.73 6.47 12.50
C VAL A 147 6.40 5.87 12.93
N THR A 148 5.85 6.28 14.08
CA THR A 148 4.54 5.80 14.55
C THR A 148 3.45 6.04 13.50
N ARG A 149 3.42 7.24 12.92
CA ARG A 149 2.41 7.58 11.91
C ARG A 149 2.57 6.77 10.63
N VAL A 150 3.79 6.67 10.10
CA VAL A 150 4.08 5.90 8.87
C VAL A 150 3.75 4.42 9.07
N MET A 151 4.09 3.86 10.23
CA MET A 151 3.76 2.48 10.56
C MET A 151 2.25 2.28 10.68
N ALA A 152 1.52 3.19 11.32
CA ALA A 152 0.05 3.10 11.40
C ALA A 152 -0.59 3.12 10.00
N VAL A 153 -0.27 4.11 9.15
CA VAL A 153 -0.92 4.23 7.83
C VAL A 153 -0.59 3.06 6.88
N THR A 154 0.49 2.34 7.11
CA THR A 154 0.89 1.20 6.25
C THR A 154 0.55 -0.17 6.84
N LEU A 155 0.51 -0.30 8.17
CA LEU A 155 0.10 -1.55 8.83
C LEU A 155 -1.42 -1.68 8.88
N ASP A 156 -2.13 -0.59 9.15
CA ASP A 156 -3.58 -0.61 9.33
C ASP A 156 -4.35 -0.61 8.00
N ASP A 157 -3.68 -0.32 6.88
CA ASP A 157 -4.28 -0.42 5.54
C ASP A 157 -4.19 -1.86 5.00
N PRO A 158 -5.33 -2.57 4.85
CA PRO A 158 -5.35 -3.93 4.32
C PRO A 158 -4.85 -3.99 2.86
N LEU A 159 -4.95 -2.90 2.08
CA LEU A 159 -4.42 -2.89 0.72
C LEU A 159 -2.89 -2.90 0.69
N TRP A 160 -2.22 -2.22 1.64
CA TRP A 160 -0.78 -2.42 1.85
C TRP A 160 -0.46 -3.87 2.25
N GLY A 161 -1.36 -4.51 3.01
CA GLY A 161 -1.41 -5.95 3.30
C GLY A 161 -1.29 -6.78 2.04
N LEU A 162 -2.32 -6.62 1.23
CA LEU A 162 -2.55 -7.40 0.03
C LEU A 162 -1.46 -7.16 -1.04
N ARG A 163 -0.94 -5.94 -1.18
CA ARG A 163 0.19 -5.66 -2.08
C ARG A 163 1.43 -6.48 -1.72
N THR A 164 1.78 -6.58 -0.44
CA THR A 164 2.91 -7.39 0.01
C THR A 164 2.71 -8.87 -0.33
N VAL A 165 1.50 -9.40 -0.10
CA VAL A 165 1.18 -10.80 -0.44
C VAL A 165 1.31 -11.04 -1.94
N VAL A 166 0.73 -10.18 -2.78
CA VAL A 166 0.80 -10.30 -4.24
C VAL A 166 2.24 -10.19 -4.75
N TRP A 167 3.04 -9.29 -4.18
CA TRP A 167 4.46 -9.16 -4.54
C TRP A 167 5.23 -10.46 -4.24
N VAL A 168 5.13 -10.97 -3.01
CA VAL A 168 5.86 -12.17 -2.57
C VAL A 168 5.39 -13.41 -3.33
N ALA A 169 4.09 -13.52 -3.63
CA ALA A 169 3.53 -14.66 -4.35
C ALA A 169 3.84 -14.66 -5.86
N LEU A 170 4.06 -13.48 -6.47
CA LEU A 170 4.21 -13.32 -7.92
C LEU A 170 5.49 -12.56 -8.32
N PRO A 171 6.69 -12.98 -7.85
CA PRO A 171 7.93 -12.20 -8.04
C PRO A 171 8.33 -12.04 -9.52
N ASN A 172 7.94 -12.99 -10.37
CA ASN A 172 8.26 -12.99 -11.80
C ASN A 172 7.14 -12.42 -12.69
N HIS A 173 6.01 -11.98 -12.11
CA HIS A 173 4.90 -11.48 -12.90
C HIS A 173 5.24 -10.09 -13.49
N PRO A 174 5.28 -9.93 -14.83
CA PRO A 174 5.81 -8.71 -15.46
C PRO A 174 5.09 -7.44 -15.02
N ARG A 175 3.76 -7.49 -14.92
CA ARG A 175 2.96 -6.34 -14.52
C ARG A 175 3.16 -5.96 -13.06
N VAL A 176 3.32 -6.95 -12.17
CA VAL A 176 3.60 -6.72 -10.75
C VAL A 176 4.94 -6.01 -10.62
N ARG A 177 5.98 -6.48 -11.32
CA ARG A 177 7.31 -5.85 -11.34
C ARG A 177 7.27 -4.39 -11.83
N VAL A 178 6.52 -4.11 -12.90
CA VAL A 178 6.40 -2.75 -13.45
C VAL A 178 5.76 -1.81 -12.44
N PHE A 179 4.59 -2.18 -11.88
CA PHE A 179 3.91 -1.30 -10.94
C PHE A 179 4.68 -1.14 -9.62
N LEU A 180 5.26 -2.22 -9.08
CA LEU A 180 6.06 -2.14 -7.86
C LEU A 180 7.27 -1.23 -8.05
N LYS A 181 7.96 -1.33 -9.18
CA LYS A 181 9.08 -0.44 -9.49
C LYS A 181 8.64 1.03 -9.50
N ALA A 182 7.55 1.35 -10.18
CA ALA A 182 7.03 2.72 -10.23
C ALA A 182 6.62 3.24 -8.84
N GLN A 183 5.93 2.41 -8.04
CA GLN A 183 5.56 2.74 -6.66
C GLN A 183 6.80 2.98 -5.79
N TYR A 184 7.80 2.10 -5.91
CA TYR A 184 9.05 2.21 -5.18
C TYR A 184 9.78 3.51 -5.52
N GLU A 185 9.97 3.80 -6.80
CA GLU A 185 10.61 5.03 -7.28
C GLU A 185 9.89 6.28 -6.75
N GLN A 186 8.56 6.30 -6.79
CA GLN A 186 7.77 7.41 -6.27
C GLN A 186 7.90 7.56 -4.75
N TRP A 187 7.85 6.45 -4.01
CA TRP A 187 7.97 6.44 -2.56
C TRP A 187 9.36 6.89 -2.10
N ILE A 188 10.42 6.35 -2.70
CA ILE A 188 11.80 6.73 -2.39
C ILE A 188 12.04 8.19 -2.73
N ALA A 189 11.58 8.69 -3.89
CA ALA A 189 11.76 10.09 -4.26
C ALA A 189 11.12 11.05 -3.25
N TYR A 190 9.93 10.72 -2.72
CA TYR A 190 9.30 11.50 -1.65
C TYR A 190 10.16 11.50 -0.37
N TRP A 191 10.59 10.32 0.07
CA TRP A 191 11.39 10.20 1.30
C TRP A 191 12.76 10.86 1.18
N THR A 192 13.41 10.80 0.02
CA THR A 192 14.67 11.54 -0.25
C THR A 192 14.50 13.02 0.05
N GLN A 193 13.46 13.65 -0.49
CA GLN A 193 13.19 15.07 -0.27
C GLN A 193 12.84 15.38 1.19
N LEU A 194 12.03 14.52 1.82
CA LEU A 194 11.63 14.71 3.22
C LEU A 194 12.83 14.59 4.18
N HIS A 195 13.69 13.59 4.00
CA HIS A 195 14.89 13.43 4.82
C HIS A 195 15.83 14.62 4.70
N GLU A 196 16.04 15.13 3.48
CA GLU A 196 16.85 16.33 3.26
C GLU A 196 16.25 17.55 3.96
N ALA A 197 14.94 17.76 3.84
CA ALA A 197 14.25 18.88 4.50
C ALA A 197 14.35 18.80 6.03
N LEU A 198 14.17 17.61 6.61
CA LEU A 198 14.31 17.38 8.04
C LEU A 198 15.75 17.59 8.51
N ALA A 199 16.73 17.11 7.76
CA ALA A 199 18.13 17.34 8.10
C ALA A 199 18.48 18.83 8.16
N ARG A 200 18.02 19.63 7.19
CA ARG A 200 18.21 21.09 7.21
C ARG A 200 17.57 21.73 8.44
N ARG A 201 16.39 21.27 8.86
CA ARG A 201 15.69 21.77 10.07
C ARG A 201 16.53 21.57 11.34
N PHE A 202 17.28 20.46 11.43
CA PHE A 202 18.13 20.11 12.58
C PHE A 202 19.62 20.40 12.35
N ASP A 203 19.97 21.13 11.29
CA ASP A 203 21.35 21.43 10.89
C ASP A 203 22.23 20.17 10.76
N LEU A 204 21.65 19.04 10.32
CA LEU A 204 22.38 17.79 10.10
C LEU A 204 23.08 17.81 8.75
N GLN A 205 24.38 17.50 8.76
CA GLN A 205 25.23 17.46 7.58
C GLN A 205 25.55 16.01 7.22
N LEU A 206 25.01 15.56 6.09
CA LEU A 206 25.27 14.22 5.57
C LEU A 206 26.76 14.08 5.21
N ARG A 207 27.35 12.92 5.51
CA ARG A 207 28.73 12.62 5.08
C ARG A 207 28.82 12.58 3.55
N PRO A 208 29.95 12.99 2.96
CA PRO A 208 30.11 13.11 1.51
C PRO A 208 30.08 11.76 0.78
N GLU A 209 30.24 10.64 1.50
CA GLU A 209 30.14 9.29 0.93
C GLU A 209 28.70 8.85 0.65
N TYR A 210 27.70 9.54 1.23
CA TYR A 210 26.29 9.17 1.12
C TYR A 210 25.48 10.25 0.41
N THR A 211 24.37 9.82 -0.18
CA THR A 211 23.34 10.68 -0.76
C THR A 211 22.05 10.57 0.05
N TRP A 212 21.14 11.55 -0.10
CA TRP A 212 19.80 11.46 0.49
C TRP A 212 18.96 10.30 -0.08
N HIS A 213 19.31 9.83 -1.28
CA HIS A 213 18.74 8.62 -1.84
C HIS A 213 19.18 7.39 -1.02
N ASP A 214 20.47 7.26 -0.70
CA ASP A 214 20.98 6.16 0.14
C ASP A 214 20.32 6.14 1.53
N VAL A 215 20.12 7.31 2.14
CA VAL A 215 19.40 7.43 3.42
C VAL A 215 17.96 6.93 3.29
N ALA A 216 17.25 7.34 2.23
CA ALA A 216 15.88 6.92 1.99
C ALA A 216 15.79 5.40 1.74
N GLU A 217 16.72 4.83 0.97
CA GLU A 217 16.83 3.40 0.70
C GLU A 217 17.05 2.59 1.99
N VAL A 218 18.01 2.99 2.83
CA VAL A 218 18.32 2.30 4.10
C VAL A 218 17.11 2.34 5.04
N PHE A 219 16.51 3.52 5.23
CA PHE A 219 15.34 3.64 6.11
C PHE A 219 14.11 2.93 5.56
N HIS A 220 13.94 2.90 4.23
CA HIS A 220 12.87 2.14 3.59
C HIS A 220 13.02 0.64 3.83
N ALA A 221 14.22 0.08 3.61
CA ALA A 221 14.51 -1.33 3.82
C ALA A 221 14.27 -1.75 5.27
N LEU A 222 14.70 -0.91 6.23
CA LEU A 222 14.40 -1.12 7.65
C LEU A 222 12.89 -1.12 7.90
N ALA A 223 12.16 -0.14 7.37
CA ALA A 223 10.71 -0.01 7.55
C ALA A 223 9.94 -1.19 6.94
N GLU A 224 10.34 -1.67 5.76
CA GLU A 224 9.78 -2.88 5.15
C GLU A 224 10.00 -4.12 6.03
N GLY A 225 11.23 -4.33 6.51
CA GLY A 225 11.55 -5.43 7.42
C GLY A 225 10.74 -5.37 8.71
N ALA A 226 10.61 -4.19 9.31
CA ALA A 226 9.81 -3.97 10.50
C ALA A 226 8.32 -4.24 10.26
N ARG A 227 7.76 -3.81 9.12
CA ARG A 227 6.37 -4.08 8.74
C ARG A 227 6.10 -5.56 8.52
N LEU A 228 6.97 -6.23 7.76
CA LEU A 228 6.85 -7.66 7.48
C LEU A 228 6.89 -8.47 8.77
N ARG A 229 7.84 -8.16 9.66
CA ARG A 229 7.91 -8.78 10.99
C ARG A 229 6.64 -8.51 11.80
N ALA A 230 6.18 -7.26 11.84
CA ALA A 230 5.01 -6.88 12.63
C ALA A 230 3.75 -7.66 12.21
N ARG A 231 3.55 -7.86 10.91
CA ARG A 231 2.47 -8.69 10.38
C ARG A 231 2.64 -10.17 10.73
N ALA A 232 3.85 -10.69 10.57
CA ALA A 232 4.14 -12.10 10.88
C ALA A 232 3.98 -12.43 12.38
N THR A 233 4.29 -11.48 13.28
CA THR A 233 4.25 -11.69 14.74
C THR A 233 3.04 -11.05 15.42
N GLY A 234 2.13 -10.43 14.66
CA GLY A 234 0.95 -9.72 15.19
C GLY A 234 1.27 -8.54 16.11
N SER A 235 2.50 -8.04 16.11
CA SER A 235 2.97 -7.00 17.04
C SER A 235 4.17 -6.25 16.49
N ALA A 236 4.18 -4.92 16.67
CA ALA A 236 5.31 -4.09 16.29
C ALA A 236 6.60 -4.55 17.00
N ALA A 237 7.71 -4.53 16.27
CA ALA A 237 9.00 -4.87 16.84
C ALA A 237 9.46 -3.79 17.81
N ALA A 238 9.86 -4.21 19.02
CA ALA A 238 10.37 -3.34 20.06
C ALA A 238 11.77 -3.78 20.50
N LEU A 239 12.58 -2.82 20.92
CA LEU A 239 13.85 -3.02 21.59
C LEU A 239 13.64 -3.38 23.06
N SER A 240 14.70 -3.80 23.75
CA SER A 240 14.65 -4.20 25.16
C SER A 240 14.23 -3.07 26.11
N ASN A 241 14.37 -1.81 25.68
CA ASN A 241 13.94 -0.63 26.42
C ASN A 241 12.47 -0.23 26.14
N GLY A 242 11.78 -0.96 25.26
CA GLY A 242 10.39 -0.69 24.87
C GLY A 242 10.23 0.18 23.62
N ASP A 243 11.31 0.76 23.07
CA ASP A 243 11.23 1.61 21.89
C ASP A 243 10.93 0.81 20.63
N ASN A 244 10.26 1.44 19.67
CA ASN A 244 10.06 0.87 18.35
C ASN A 244 11.42 0.61 17.67
N VAL A 245 11.59 -0.57 17.07
CA VAL A 245 12.87 -0.98 16.44
C VAL A 245 13.35 0.01 15.38
N LEU A 246 12.44 0.66 14.64
CA LEU A 246 12.79 1.64 13.62
C LEU A 246 13.33 2.92 14.22
N VAL A 247 12.71 3.40 15.30
CA VAL A 247 13.18 4.59 16.03
C VAL A 247 14.60 4.32 16.52
N GLY A 248 14.80 3.19 17.22
CA GLY A 248 16.12 2.81 17.70
C GLY A 248 17.15 2.61 16.59
N ALA A 249 16.78 2.00 15.46
CA ALA A 249 17.68 1.81 14.32
C ALA A 249 18.08 3.15 13.68
N ILE A 250 17.14 4.09 13.52
CA ILE A 250 17.44 5.45 13.04
C ILE A 250 18.43 6.13 13.98
N HIS A 251 18.20 6.09 15.29
CA HIS A 251 19.13 6.67 16.28
C HIS A 251 20.53 6.04 16.22
N MET A 252 20.63 4.73 16.03
CA MET A 252 21.92 4.05 15.89
C MET A 252 22.65 4.41 14.58
N LEU A 253 21.92 4.73 13.51
CA LEU A 253 22.48 5.06 12.21
C LEU A 253 22.90 6.53 12.09
N VAL A 254 22.25 7.45 12.81
CA VAL A 254 22.53 8.90 12.76
C VAL A 254 24.04 9.21 12.92
N PRO A 255 24.77 8.68 13.92
CA PRO A 255 26.22 8.93 14.04
C PRO A 255 27.05 8.47 12.84
N GLY A 256 26.62 7.41 12.17
CA GLY A 256 27.27 6.87 10.99
C GLY A 256 26.99 7.66 9.72
N LEU A 257 25.79 8.27 9.61
CA LEU A 257 25.36 9.00 8.41
C LEU A 257 25.77 10.47 8.40
N PHE A 258 25.88 11.11 9.57
CA PHE A 258 26.09 12.56 9.69
C PHE A 258 27.47 12.93 10.25
N LEU A 259 27.99 14.09 9.83
CA LEU A 259 29.24 14.67 10.32
C LEU A 259 29.10 15.30 11.71
N ASN A 260 27.91 15.81 12.02
CA ASN A 260 27.57 16.52 13.25
C ASN A 260 26.31 15.91 13.91
N PRO A 261 26.32 14.62 14.26
CA PRO A 261 25.15 13.92 14.79
C PRO A 261 24.60 14.54 16.08
N GLU A 262 25.46 15.20 16.87
CA GLU A 262 25.06 15.89 18.10
C GLU A 262 24.16 17.12 17.85
N SER A 263 24.06 17.64 16.63
CA SER A 263 23.05 18.66 16.29
C SER A 263 21.63 18.16 16.50
N ALA A 264 21.41 16.84 16.39
CA ALA A 264 20.12 16.20 16.68
C ALA A 264 19.71 16.34 18.16
N THR A 265 20.67 16.47 19.08
CA THR A 265 20.41 16.51 20.53
C THR A 265 20.39 17.94 21.11
N ARG A 266 20.82 18.96 20.36
CA ARG A 266 21.01 20.34 20.88
C ARG A 266 19.75 21.20 20.95
N ARG A 267 18.59 20.73 20.44
CA ARG A 267 17.30 21.46 20.46
C ARG A 267 16.29 20.95 21.51
N SER A 268 16.73 20.16 22.49
CA SER A 268 15.90 19.77 23.65
C SER A 268 15.80 20.88 24.69
#